data_AF-A0A2D9C5M9-F1
#
_entry.id   AF-A0A2D9C5M9-F1
#
_cell.length_a   1.000
_cell.length_b   1.000
_cell.length_c   1.000
_cell.angle_alpha   90.00
_cell.angle_beta   90.00
_cell.angle_gamma   90.00
#
_symmetry.space_group_name_H-M   'P 1'
#
loop_
_entity.id
_entity.type
_entity.pdbx_description
1 polymer ?
#
loop_
_entity_poly.entity_id
_entity_poly.type
_entity_poly.pdbx_seq_one_letter_code
_entity_poly.pdbx_strand_id
1 'polypeptide(L)' 'MRKKCWDNNIYIVEKPTQKGYVNGGHTVKLNLVMNKKIVKFGSKEYKQNSRLLEDAVDMFYREVYRIYLN' A
#
# COMPACT_ATOMS: atom_id res chain seq x y z
N MET A 1 -7.09 7.91 10.20
CA MET A 1 -5.85 8.25 9.46
C MET A 1 -5.99 8.01 7.98
N ARG A 2 -6.34 6.78 7.52
CA ARG A 2 -6.53 6.46 6.09
C ARG A 2 -7.36 7.50 5.32
N LYS A 3 -8.54 7.86 5.84
CA LYS A 3 -9.40 8.90 5.23
C LYS A 3 -8.68 10.23 5.01
N LYS A 4 -7.99 10.76 6.04
CA LYS A 4 -7.26 12.04 5.93
C LYS A 4 -6.11 11.95 4.92
N CYS A 5 -5.44 10.79 4.79
CA CYS A 5 -4.48 10.56 3.71
C CYS A 5 -5.15 10.61 2.33
N TRP A 6 -6.28 9.93 2.16
CA TRP A 6 -7.02 9.93 0.89
C TRP A 6 -7.54 11.31 0.50
N ASP A 7 -8.06 12.07 1.47
CA ASP A 7 -8.51 13.45 1.28
C ASP A 7 -7.35 14.36 0.79
N ASN A 8 -6.10 13.97 1.03
CA ASN A 8 -4.87 14.65 0.58
C ASN A 8 -4.18 13.97 -0.61
N ASN A 9 -4.88 13.11 -1.37
CA ASN A 9 -4.36 12.38 -2.52
C ASN A 9 -3.16 11.46 -2.21
N ILE A 10 -3.12 10.88 -1.00
CA ILE A 10 -2.08 9.96 -0.55
C ILE A 10 -2.67 8.55 -0.40
N TYR A 11 -2.13 7.58 -1.14
CA TYR A 11 -2.63 6.21 -1.19
C TYR A 11 -1.52 5.18 -1.05
N ILE A 12 -1.80 4.10 -0.34
CA ILE A 12 -1.03 2.86 -0.37
C ILE A 12 -1.71 1.93 -1.36
N VAL A 13 -1.00 1.57 -2.42
CA VAL A 13 -1.53 0.77 -3.54
C VAL A 13 -0.83 -0.57 -3.58
N GLU A 14 -1.62 -1.65 -3.59
CA GLU A 14 -1.15 -3.01 -3.80
C GLU A 14 -0.85 -3.25 -5.28
N LYS A 15 0.36 -3.72 -5.57
CA LYS A 15 0.80 -4.11 -6.92
C LYS A 15 1.16 -5.60 -6.94
N PRO A 16 0.43 -6.43 -7.70
CA PRO A 16 0.79 -7.83 -7.90
C PRO A 16 2.21 -7.96 -8.49
N THR A 17 2.95 -8.94 -8.00
CA THR A 17 4.33 -9.21 -8.45
C THR A 17 4.39 -9.87 -9.82
N GLN A 18 3.32 -10.54 -10.22
CA GLN A 18 3.21 -11.22 -11.50
C GLN A 18 1.86 -10.91 -12.17
N LYS A 19 1.80 -11.12 -13.49
CA LYS A 19 0.59 -11.04 -14.29
C LYS A 19 0.00 -12.44 -14.46
N GLY A 20 -1.32 -12.51 -14.55
CA GLY A 20 -2.04 -13.76 -14.76
C GLY A 20 -2.99 -14.07 -13.61
N TYR A 21 -3.73 -15.17 -13.76
CA TYR A 21 -4.59 -15.71 -12.72
C TYR A 21 -3.86 -16.81 -11.98
N VAL A 22 -3.91 -16.76 -10.65
CA VAL A 22 -3.49 -17.86 -9.78
C VAL A 22 -4.51 -17.99 -8.67
N ASN A 23 -4.86 -19.22 -8.30
CA ASN A 23 -5.78 -19.47 -7.20
C ASN A 23 -5.18 -18.92 -5.89
N GLY A 24 -5.90 -18.04 -5.21
CA GLY A 24 -5.42 -17.33 -4.02
C GLY A 24 -4.62 -16.04 -4.27
N GLY A 25 -4.38 -15.67 -5.53
CA GLY A 25 -3.71 -14.42 -5.93
C GLY A 25 -2.17 -14.45 -5.80
N HIS A 26 -1.50 -13.64 -6.62
CA HIS A 26 -0.05 -13.45 -6.52
C HIS A 26 0.32 -12.66 -5.26
N THR A 27 1.57 -12.76 -4.80
CA THR A 27 2.06 -11.81 -3.80
C THR A 27 1.96 -10.38 -4.31
N VAL A 28 1.82 -9.42 -3.39
CA VAL A 28 1.72 -7.99 -3.69
C VAL A 28 2.84 -7.21 -3.01
N LYS A 29 3.26 -6.13 -3.65
CA LYS A 29 4.10 -5.08 -3.07
C LYS A 29 3.26 -3.84 -2.81
N LEU A 30 3.57 -3.11 -1.75
CA LEU A 30 2.86 -1.88 -1.39
C LEU A 30 3.64 -0.66 -1.92
N ASN A 31 2.99 0.15 -2.74
CA ASN A 31 3.56 1.39 -3.27
C ASN A 31 2.88 2.60 -2.64
N LEU A 32 3.65 3.64 -2.34
CA LEU A 32 3.12 4.93 -1.96
C LEU A 32 2.86 5.76 -3.21
N VAL A 33 1.61 6.19 -3.36
CA VAL A 33 1.16 7.07 -4.44
C VAL A 33 0.73 8.40 -3.83
N MET A 34 1.29 9.49 -4.33
CA MET A 34 0.92 10.86 -3.96
C MET A 34 0.60 11.65 -5.22
N ASN A 35 -0.53 12.36 -5.25
CA ASN A 35 -0.94 13.17 -6.40
C ASN A 35 -0.88 12.39 -7.73
N LYS A 36 -1.38 11.15 -7.72
CA LYS A 36 -1.41 10.22 -8.88
C LYS A 36 -0.04 9.75 -9.39
N LYS A 37 1.05 10.04 -8.68
CA LYS A 37 2.40 9.56 -9.01
C LYS A 37 2.89 8.59 -7.95
N ILE A 38 3.53 7.50 -8.37
CA ILE A 38 4.23 6.62 -7.44
C ILE A 38 5.47 7.36 -6.96
N VAL A 39 5.56 7.58 -5.65
CA VAL A 39 6.70 8.27 -5.01
C VAL A 39 7.63 7.30 -4.30
N LYS A 40 7.13 6.11 -3.93
CA LYS A 40 7.95 5.05 -3.33
C LYS A 40 7.45 3.67 -3.74
N PHE A 41 8.38 2.84 -4.16
CA PHE A 41 8.14 1.42 -4.45
C PHE A 41 8.48 0.59 -3.22
N GLY A 42 7.54 -0.26 -2.78
CA GLY A 42 7.81 -1.24 -1.73
C GLY A 42 8.63 -2.40 -2.26
N SER A 43 9.65 -2.81 -1.51
CA SER A 43 10.47 -4.00 -1.85
C SER A 43 9.89 -5.30 -1.27
N LYS A 44 9.18 -5.20 -0.14
CA LYS A 44 8.62 -6.36 0.57
C LYS A 44 7.36 -6.88 -0.09
N GLU A 45 7.28 -8.20 -0.18
CA GLU A 45 6.14 -8.94 -0.72
C GLU A 45 5.24 -9.44 0.39
N TYR A 46 3.93 -9.40 0.14
CA TYR A 46 2.90 -9.85 1.06
C TYR A 46 1.96 -10.81 0.35
N LYS A 47 1.49 -11.83 1.08
CA LYS A 47 0.42 -12.70 0.61
C LYS A 47 -0.89 -11.90 0.57
N GLN A 48 -1.63 -11.97 -0.54
CA GLN A 48 -2.98 -11.40 -0.63
C GLN A 48 -3.91 -12.02 0.41
N ASN A 49 -4.92 -11.25 0.82
CA ASN A 49 -5.92 -11.69 1.80
C ASN A 49 -5.30 -12.19 3.12
N SER A 50 -4.17 -11.62 3.54
CA SER A 50 -3.50 -11.97 4.77
C SER A 50 -3.58 -10.85 5.81
N ARG A 51 -3.61 -11.23 7.08
CA ARG A 51 -3.59 -10.25 8.18
C ARG A 51 -2.32 -9.40 8.16
N LEU A 52 -1.19 -9.99 7.80
CA LEU A 52 0.10 -9.32 7.66
C LEU A 52 0.08 -8.20 6.61
N LEU A 53 -0.67 -8.38 5.52
CA LEU A 53 -0.84 -7.35 4.50
C LEU A 53 -1.65 -6.16 5.06
N GLU A 54 -2.77 -6.43 5.71
CA GLU A 54 -3.63 -5.38 6.31
C GLU A 54 -2.86 -4.57 7.37
N ASP A 55 -2.14 -5.26 8.27
CA ASP A 55 -1.34 -4.61 9.30
C ASP A 55 -0.21 -3.76 8.69
N ALA A 56 0.41 -4.24 7.61
CA ALA A 56 1.42 -3.47 6.88
C ALA A 56 0.82 -2.21 6.26
N VAL A 57 -0.34 -2.31 5.59
CA VAL A 57 -1.06 -1.17 5.01
C VAL A 57 -1.37 -0.12 6.09
N ASP A 58 -1.84 -0.54 7.26
CA ASP A 58 -2.10 0.36 8.39
C ASP A 58 -0.84 1.04 8.91
N MET A 59 0.25 0.29 9.07
CA MET A 59 1.54 0.85 9.47
C MET A 59 2.04 1.90 8.48
N PHE A 60 1.95 1.62 7.16
CA PHE A 60 2.31 2.58 6.13
C PHE A 60 1.46 3.85 6.20
N TYR A 61 0.14 3.73 6.33
CA TYR A 61 -0.71 4.91 6.50
C TYR A 61 -0.39 5.67 7.79
N ARG A 62 0.02 4.99 8.86
CA ARG A 62 0.45 5.65 10.11
C ARG A 62 1.71 6.48 9.90
N GLU A 63 2.73 5.91 9.28
CA GLU A 63 3.99 6.61 9.02
C GLU A 63 3.80 7.81 8.10
N VAL A 64 3.07 7.61 7.01
CA VAL A 64 2.84 8.65 6.00
C VAL A 64 2.01 9.79 6.60
N TYR A 65 0.99 9.48 7.38
CA TYR A 65 0.25 10.52 8.11
C TYR A 65 1.17 11.34 9.02
N ARG A 66 2.04 10.67 9.78
CA ARG A 66 2.98 11.33 10.70
C ARG A 66 3.96 12.26 9.97
N ILE A 67 4.39 11.89 8.77
CA ILE A 67 5.40 12.65 8.01
C ILE A 67 4.77 13.82 7.26
N TYR A 68 3.57 13.64 6.68
CA TYR A 68 3.01 14.59 5.71
C TYR A 68 1.78 15.36 6.20
N LEU A 69 1.09 14.89 7.25
CA LEU A 69 -0.24 15.39 7.64
C LEU A 69 -0.41 15.66 9.15
N ASN A 70 0.65 15.49 9.93
CA ASN A 70 0.75 15.78 11.36
C ASN A 70 1.78 16.87 11.59
#